data_AF-A0A7Y1Z9F1-F1
#
_entry.id   AF-A0A7Y1Z9F1-F1
#
_cell.length_a   1.000
_cell.length_b   1.000
_cell.length_c   1.000
_cell.angle_alpha   90.00
_cell.angle_beta   90.00
_cell.angle_gamma   90.00
#
_symmetry.space_group_name_H-M   'P 1'
#
loop_
_entity.id
_entity.type
_entity.pdbx_description
1 polymer ?
#
loop_
_entity_poly.entity_id
_entity_poly.type
_entity_poly.pdbx_seq_one_letter_code
_entity_poly.pdbx_strand_id
1 'polypeptide(L)' 'GTDTDAFAYSGMGVASALISLPLRYMHTTVEMVHKSDVENVIKLIYESLLKIESGETFSYFD' A
#
# COMPACT_ATOMS: atom_id res chain seq x y z
N GLY A 1 -13.75 -4.71 1.19
CA GLY A 1 -12.52 -5.52 1.14
C GLY A 1 -11.56 -4.82 0.23
N THR A 2 -10.27 -4.84 0.54
CA THR A 2 -9.26 -4.10 -0.24
C THR A 2 -8.85 -4.89 -1.47
N ASP A 3 -8.67 -4.20 -2.59
CA ASP A 3 -8.31 -4.85 -3.87
C ASP A 3 -6.96 -5.57 -3.81
N THR A 4 -6.05 -5.17 -2.91
CA THR A 4 -4.75 -5.83 -2.68
C THR A 4 -4.90 -7.30 -2.32
N ASP A 5 -5.92 -7.68 -1.52
CA ASP A 5 -6.15 -9.08 -1.18
C ASP A 5 -6.50 -9.86 -2.46
N ALA A 6 -7.39 -9.31 -3.30
CA ALA A 6 -7.74 -9.92 -4.58
C ALA A 6 -6.53 -10.03 -5.52
N PHE A 7 -5.64 -9.03 -5.56
CA PHE A 7 -4.40 -9.07 -6.35
C PHE A 7 -3.43 -10.15 -5.85
N ALA A 8 -3.24 -10.26 -4.54
CA ALA A 8 -2.39 -11.29 -3.95
C ALA A 8 -2.90 -12.71 -4.28
N TYR A 9 -4.22 -12.91 -4.28
CA TYR A 9 -4.85 -14.21 -4.58
C TYR A 9 -5.14 -14.45 -6.08
N SER A 10 -4.76 -13.54 -6.98
CA SER A 10 -5.10 -13.60 -8.41
C SER A 10 -4.34 -14.68 -9.20
N GLY A 11 -4.29 -15.92 -8.73
CA GLY A 11 -3.79 -17.12 -9.44
C GLY A 11 -2.32 -17.12 -9.90
N MET A 12 -1.65 -15.96 -9.84
CA MET A 12 -0.33 -15.68 -10.39
C MET A 12 0.66 -15.24 -9.32
N GLY A 13 0.24 -15.20 -8.04
CA GLY A 13 1.12 -14.93 -6.90
C GLY A 13 1.85 -13.57 -7.01
N VAL A 14 1.15 -12.54 -7.49
CA VAL A 14 1.75 -11.22 -7.69
C VAL A 14 2.09 -10.61 -6.33
N ALA A 15 3.37 -10.30 -6.11
CA ALA A 15 3.81 -9.57 -4.93
C ALA A 15 3.02 -8.25 -4.81
N SER A 16 2.22 -8.15 -3.75
CA SER A 16 1.26 -7.07 -3.56
C SER A 16 1.43 -6.50 -2.16
N ALA A 17 1.45 -5.18 -2.05
CA ALA A 17 1.53 -4.47 -0.78
C ALA A 17 0.34 -3.52 -0.62
N LEU A 18 -0.16 -3.39 0.60
CA LEU A 18 -1.20 -2.43 0.95
C LEU A 18 -0.61 -1.36 1.87
N ILE A 19 -0.62 -0.11 1.41
CA ILE A 19 -0.32 1.07 2.22
C ILE A 19 -1.63 1.81 2.42
N SER A 20 -1.96 2.15 3.67
CA SER A 20 -3.23 2.80 4.03
C SER A 20 -3.00 4.13 4.74
N LEU A 21 -3.85 5.11 4.45
CA LEU A 21 -3.92 6.38 5.15
C LEU A 21 -4.86 6.26 6.35
N PRO A 22 -4.44 6.57 7.58
CA PRO A 22 -5.36 6.64 8.70
C PRO A 22 -6.41 7.74 8.46
N LEU A 23 -7.68 7.32 8.41
CA LEU A 23 -8.81 8.21 8.14
C LEU A 23 -10.01 7.87 9.02
N ARG A 24 -10.85 8.87 9.30
CA ARG A 24 -12.13 8.71 10.01
C ARG A 24 -13.30 8.83 9.04
N TYR A 25 -14.35 8.07 9.33
CA TYR A 25 -15.61 8.03 8.58
C TYR A 25 -15.48 7.52 7.15
N MET A 26 -14.70 6.45 6.97
CA MET A 26 -14.57 5.73 5.69
C MET A 26 -15.94 5.35 5.11
N HIS A 27 -16.12 5.55 3.80
CA HIS A 27 -17.36 5.29 3.06
C HIS A 27 -18.55 6.19 3.43
N THR A 28 -18.30 7.32 4.09
CA THR A 28 -19.33 8.34 4.29
C THR A 28 -19.12 9.51 3.32
N THR A 29 -20.09 10.42 3.24
CA THR A 29 -20.00 11.59 2.35
C THR A 29 -18.91 12.59 2.77
N VAL A 30 -18.45 12.52 4.01
CA VAL A 30 -17.39 13.40 4.54
C VAL A 30 -16.39 12.56 5.32
N GLU A 31 -15.21 12.37 4.73
CA GLU A 31 -14.08 11.70 5.36
C GLU A 31 -13.12 12.73 5.99
N MET A 32 -12.44 12.35 7.07
CA MET A 32 -11.50 13.23 7.77
C MET A 32 -10.14 12.57 7.92
N VAL A 33 -9.09 13.31 7.58
CA VAL A 33 -7.69 12.88 7.67
C VAL A 33 -6.86 13.98 8.30
N HIS A 34 -5.78 13.60 8.97
CA HIS A 34 -4.81 14.57 9.47
C HIS A 34 -3.82 14.92 8.35
N LYS A 35 -3.52 16.21 8.17
CA LYS A 35 -2.67 16.68 7.06
C LYS A 35 -1.27 16.04 7.08
N SER A 36 -0.67 15.88 8.26
CA SER A 36 0.66 15.25 8.36
C SER A 36 0.65 13.80 7.92
N ASP A 37 -0.47 13.08 8.08
CA ASP A 37 -0.54 11.67 7.73
C ASP A 37 -0.58 11.51 6.21
N VAL A 38 -1.20 12.45 5.50
CA VAL A 38 -1.11 12.53 4.03
C VAL A 38 0.33 12.71 3.58
N GLU A 39 1.05 13.67 4.17
CA GLU A 39 2.45 13.95 3.83
C GLU A 39 3.36 12.74 4.14
N ASN A 40 3.12 12.06 5.27
CA ASN A 40 3.91 10.91 5.68
C ASN A 40 3.63 9.67 4.82
N VAL A 41 2.37 9.44 4.40
CA VAL A 41 2.04 8.35 3.47
C VAL A 41 2.68 8.57 2.10
N ILE A 42 2.69 9.81 1.61
CA ILE A 42 3.40 10.15 0.35
C ILE A 42 4.90 9.85 0.49
N LYS A 43 5.52 10.28 1.59
CA LYS A 43 6.94 9.98 1.86
C LYS A 43 7.20 8.48 1.95
N LEU A 44 6.33 7.74 2.62
CA LEU A 44 6.45 6.29 2.74
C LEU A 44 6.44 5.62 1.36
N ILE A 45 5.46 5.96 0.50
CA ILE A 45 5.39 5.43 -0.87
C ILE A 45 6.65 5.78 -1.66
N TYR A 46 7.09 7.04 -1.57
CA TYR A 46 8.28 7.53 -2.28
C TYR A 46 9.55 6.79 -1.87
N GLU A 47 9.84 6.73 -0.57
CA GLU A 47 11.03 6.06 -0.05
C GLU A 47 10.98 4.55 -0.29
N SER A 48 9.80 3.93 -0.20
CA SER A 48 9.62 2.51 -0.56
C SER A 48 10.02 2.25 -2.01
N LEU A 49 9.60 3.09 -2.95
CA LEU A 49 9.97 2.92 -4.36
C LEU A 49 11.46 3.12 -4.62
N LEU A 50 12.11 4.06 -3.92
CA LEU A 50 13.56 4.28 -4.04
C LEU A 50 14.40 3.11 -3.50
N LYS A 51 13.85 2.33 -2.57
CA LYS A 51 14.54 1.18 -1.98
C LYS A 51 14.43 -0.10 -2.81
N ILE A 52 13.53 -0.15 -3.79
CA ILE A 52 13.38 -1.32 -4.65
C ILE A 52 14.53 -1.37 -5.67
N GLU A 53 15.29 -2.45 -5.65
CA GLU A 53 16.44 -2.64 -6.54
C GLU A 53 16.11 -3.50 -7.77
N SER A 54 16.92 -3.35 -8.82
CA SER A 54 16.75 -4.17 -10.03
C SER A 54 17.07 -5.63 -9.73
N GLY A 55 16.12 -6.52 -10.03
CA GLY A 55 16.27 -7.95 -9.76
C GLY A 55 15.91 -8.36 -8.34
N GLU A 56 15.37 -7.44 -7.52
CA GLU A 56 14.84 -7.78 -6.20
C GLU A 56 13.67 -8.77 -6.31
N THR A 57 13.72 -9.83 -5.52
CA THR A 57 12.68 -10.86 -5.42
C THR A 57 11.91 -10.65 -4.13
N PHE A 58 10.58 -10.70 -4.23
CA PHE A 58 9.67 -10.65 -3.09
C PHE A 58 9.12 -12.05 -2.75
N SER A 59 9.79 -13.10 -3.23
CA SER A 59 9.48 -14.50 -2.93
C SER A 59 9.83 -14.81 -1.47
N TYR A 60 8.96 -15.57 -0.80
CA TYR A 60 9.23 -16.11 0.54
C TYR A 60 9.95 -17.47 0.51
N PHE A 61 10.14 -18.06 -0.68
CA PHE A 61 10.55 -19.46 -0.86
C PHE A 61 11.94 -19.65 -1.49
N ASP A 62 12.82 -18.66 -1.34
CA ASP A 62 14.24 -18.84 -1.64
C ASP A 62 14.93 -19.74 -0.59
#